data_AF-A0A7V5FQT3-F1
#
_entry.id   AF-A0A7V5FQT3-F1
#
_cell.length_a   1.000
_cell.length_b   1.000
_cell.length_c   1.000
_cell.angle_alpha   90.00
_cell.angle_beta   90.00
_cell.angle_gamma   90.00
#
_symmetry.space_group_name_H-M   'P 1'
#
loop_
_entity.id
_entity.type
_entity.pdbx_description
1 polymer ?
#
loop_
_entity_poly.entity_id
_entity_poly.type
_entity_poly.pdbx_seq_one_letter_code
_entity_poly.pdbx_strand_id
1 'polypeptide(L)'
;MSSFFGKGKARRSWFERRRDYFVCQAVADFFRFVGSFHKLYQDYLQCRNPEGAGGDIDLLAPHSGERRQRMWDRLRVMIGSETDKGQLWQLKDICHVVWPEHDREHTIHGALIDWFVGSVFHEAMKLKENIYLLNTYGPAALQIQGLSSQAAVGFPDAGSSLPHLSSMVDVEPLIRKISIDVGRQMEQIGILLGQASCILRIMIPELSENSLVVRLLIEEEETVRALWGEDAAAVLADMFAGSSALGFCAAARSYLAGQWYQEALDMYGRALACDERCDEAQEKIAEIRAMPEMHEEPFAGSVNTKMCCRSLSDRRNGEPGFCRDNGS
;
A
#
# COMPACT_ATOMS: atom_id res chain seq x y z
N MET A 1 11.92 37.56 -19.67
CA MET A 1 10.84 36.56 -19.86
C MET A 1 11.35 35.18 -20.33
N SER A 2 12.65 34.85 -20.21
CA SER A 2 13.21 33.57 -20.69
C SER A 2 13.48 32.52 -19.60
N SER A 3 13.22 32.79 -18.31
CA SER A 3 13.54 31.84 -17.22
C SER A 3 12.40 30.89 -16.82
N PHE A 4 11.19 31.08 -17.34
CA PHE A 4 10.03 30.22 -17.03
C PHE A 4 9.95 28.96 -17.91
N PHE A 5 10.39 29.03 -19.18
CA PHE A 5 10.36 27.87 -20.09
C PHE A 5 11.47 26.83 -19.81
N GLY A 6 12.59 27.24 -19.18
CA GLY A 6 13.68 26.32 -18.84
C GLY A 6 13.40 25.39 -17.66
N LYS A 7 12.58 25.83 -16.69
CA LYS A 7 12.27 25.04 -15.48
C LYS A 7 11.40 23.82 -15.78
N GLY A 8 10.46 23.92 -16.73
CA GLY A 8 9.61 22.79 -17.13
C GLY A 8 10.38 21.67 -17.85
N LYS A 9 11.29 22.05 -18.76
CA LYS A 9 12.11 21.09 -19.53
C LYS A 9 13.15 20.38 -18.66
N ALA A 10 13.79 21.11 -17.74
CA ALA A 10 14.73 20.53 -16.78
C ALA A 10 14.05 19.58 -15.78
N ARG A 11 12.83 19.91 -15.31
CA ARG A 11 12.05 19.03 -14.42
C ARG A 11 11.59 17.76 -15.12
N ARG A 12 11.10 17.83 -16.37
CA ARG A 12 10.79 16.63 -17.16
C ARG A 12 12.03 15.76 -17.36
N SER A 13 13.16 16.34 -17.79
CA SER A 13 14.43 15.61 -17.97
C SER A 13 14.97 14.96 -16.68
N TRP A 14 14.71 15.56 -15.51
CA TRP A 14 15.09 14.97 -14.23
C TRP A 14 14.22 13.75 -13.88
N PHE A 15 12.90 13.87 -14.10
CA PHE A 15 11.93 12.82 -13.84
C PHE A 15 12.13 11.63 -14.77
N GLU A 16 12.25 11.85 -16.08
CA GLU A 16 12.47 10.77 -17.06
C GLU A 16 13.67 9.90 -16.71
N ARG A 17 14.77 10.49 -16.24
CA ARG A 17 15.98 9.76 -15.81
C ARG A 17 15.79 8.93 -14.54
N ARG A 18 14.68 9.11 -13.81
CA ARG A 18 14.37 8.44 -12.54
C ARG A 18 13.00 7.78 -12.56
N ARG A 19 12.34 7.73 -13.72
CA ARG A 19 10.97 7.25 -13.87
C ARG A 19 10.86 5.83 -13.36
N ASP A 20 11.83 4.98 -13.71
CA ASP A 20 11.88 3.58 -13.31
C ASP A 20 11.86 3.38 -11.78
N TYR A 21 12.58 4.25 -11.06
CA TYR A 21 12.56 4.25 -9.61
C TYR A 21 11.16 4.59 -9.06
N PHE A 22 10.51 5.62 -9.62
CA PHE A 22 9.16 6.00 -9.18
C PHE A 22 8.10 4.96 -9.55
N VAL A 23 8.23 4.31 -10.71
CA VAL A 23 7.36 3.19 -11.10
C VAL A 23 7.54 2.04 -10.11
N CYS A 24 8.78 1.62 -9.83
CA CYS A 24 9.07 0.56 -8.87
C CYS A 24 8.53 0.91 -7.47
N GLN A 25 8.73 2.14 -7.01
CA GLN A 25 8.19 2.63 -5.75
C GLN A 25 6.66 2.58 -5.72
N ALA A 26 5.97 2.95 -6.80
CA ALA A 26 4.52 2.87 -6.88
C ALA A 26 4.01 1.42 -6.76
N VAL A 27 4.67 0.46 -7.43
CA VAL A 27 4.35 -0.97 -7.31
C VAL A 27 4.59 -1.48 -5.89
N ALA A 28 5.72 -1.13 -5.29
CA ALA A 28 6.06 -1.53 -3.91
C ALA A 28 5.08 -0.94 -2.88
N ASP A 29 4.68 0.33 -3.06
CA ASP A 29 3.69 0.98 -2.20
C ASP A 29 2.30 0.39 -2.38
N PHE A 30 1.93 -0.04 -3.60
CA PHE A 30 0.70 -0.78 -3.84
C PHE A 30 0.68 -2.12 -3.08
N PHE A 31 1.75 -2.92 -3.19
CA PHE A 31 1.91 -4.17 -2.45
C PHE A 31 1.80 -3.97 -0.93
N ARG A 32 2.51 -2.97 -0.40
CA ARG A 32 2.43 -2.62 1.03
C ARG A 32 1.02 -2.22 1.44
N PHE A 33 0.35 -1.41 0.63
CA PHE A 33 -1.00 -0.95 0.92
C PHE A 33 -2.02 -2.08 0.91
N VAL A 34 -1.95 -3.01 -0.05
CA VAL A 34 -2.80 -4.21 -0.07
C VAL A 34 -2.64 -5.02 1.21
N GLY A 35 -1.39 -5.24 1.66
CA GLY A 35 -1.13 -5.92 2.94
C GLY A 35 -1.70 -5.18 4.16
N SER A 36 -1.64 -3.85 4.17
CA SER A 36 -2.25 -3.03 5.22
C SER A 36 -3.79 -3.10 5.18
N PHE A 37 -4.40 -3.05 3.99
CA PHE A 37 -5.84 -3.19 3.83
C PHE A 37 -6.33 -4.57 4.25
N HIS A 38 -5.60 -5.64 3.93
CA HIS A 38 -5.95 -6.99 4.38
C HIS A 38 -6.04 -7.07 5.92
N LYS A 39 -5.09 -6.46 6.64
CA LYS A 39 -5.13 -6.40 8.11
C LYS A 39 -6.31 -5.58 8.63
N LEU A 40 -6.62 -4.46 7.98
CA LEU A 40 -7.81 -3.66 8.30
C LEU A 40 -9.11 -4.46 8.07
N TYR A 41 -9.20 -5.19 6.96
CA TYR A 41 -10.33 -6.04 6.62
C TYR A 41 -10.50 -7.19 7.62
N GLN A 42 -9.41 -7.79 8.09
CA GLN A 42 -9.45 -8.78 9.16
C GLN A 42 -10.00 -8.19 10.48
N ASP A 43 -9.56 -7.00 10.89
CA ASP A 43 -10.11 -6.34 12.08
C ASP A 43 -11.62 -6.03 11.91
N TYR A 44 -12.03 -5.65 10.70
CA TYR A 44 -13.45 -5.47 10.35
C TYR A 44 -14.24 -6.78 10.49
N LEU A 45 -13.76 -7.88 9.92
CA LEU A 45 -14.42 -9.20 10.02
C LEU A 45 -14.54 -9.69 11.46
N GLN A 46 -13.60 -9.31 12.34
CA GLN A 46 -13.70 -9.65 13.76
C GLN A 46 -14.87 -8.95 14.46
N CYS A 47 -15.48 -7.91 13.89
CA CYS A 47 -16.70 -7.29 14.43
C CYS A 47 -17.97 -8.10 14.17
N ARG A 48 -17.85 -9.33 13.64
CA ARG A 48 -18.94 -10.27 13.45
C ARG A 48 -19.55 -10.68 14.80
N ASN A 49 -20.88 -10.68 14.88
CA ASN A 49 -21.60 -11.16 16.06
C ASN A 49 -21.51 -12.70 16.15
N PRO A 50 -20.96 -13.27 17.23
CA PRO A 50 -20.84 -14.73 17.39
C PRO A 50 -22.16 -15.44 17.68
N GLU A 51 -23.19 -14.73 18.16
CA GLU A 51 -24.45 -15.32 18.64
C GLU A 51 -25.61 -15.20 17.64
N GLY A 52 -25.44 -14.43 16.56
CA GLY A 52 -26.46 -14.26 15.52
C GLY A 52 -26.48 -15.39 14.50
N ALA A 53 -27.66 -15.94 14.22
CA ALA A 53 -27.86 -16.89 13.12
C ALA A 53 -27.62 -16.20 11.76
N GLY A 54 -26.36 -16.18 11.31
CA GLY A 54 -25.94 -15.55 10.05
C GLY A 54 -24.58 -14.84 10.10
N GLY A 55 -24.03 -14.54 11.27
CA GLY A 55 -22.71 -13.90 11.37
C GLY A 55 -22.65 -12.51 10.74
N ASP A 56 -23.66 -11.66 10.95
CA ASP A 56 -23.62 -10.28 10.51
C ASP A 56 -22.59 -9.45 11.30
N ILE A 57 -21.98 -8.47 10.64
CA ILE A 57 -21.06 -7.52 11.26
C ILE A 57 -21.86 -6.54 12.11
N ASP A 58 -21.57 -6.50 13.41
CA ASP A 58 -22.19 -5.56 14.35
C ASP A 58 -21.13 -4.60 14.90
N LEU A 59 -21.00 -3.46 14.23
CA LEU A 59 -20.09 -2.39 14.66
C LEU A 59 -20.66 -1.58 15.82
N LEU A 60 -21.89 -1.78 16.27
CA LEU A 60 -22.46 -1.03 17.41
C LEU A 60 -22.38 -1.83 18.71
N ALA A 61 -22.21 -3.15 18.62
CA ALA A 61 -22.05 -4.00 19.79
C ALA A 61 -20.92 -3.52 20.73
N PRO A 62 -21.10 -3.67 22.06
CA PRO A 62 -20.07 -3.30 23.04
C PRO A 62 -18.72 -3.98 22.79
N HIS A 63 -18.75 -5.26 22.39
CA HIS A 63 -17.55 -6.04 22.11
C HIS A 63 -16.76 -5.55 20.88
N SER A 64 -17.39 -4.76 20.01
CA SER A 64 -16.76 -4.20 18.82
C SER A 64 -16.01 -2.91 19.11
N GLY A 65 -16.12 -2.33 20.32
CA GLY A 65 -15.46 -1.07 20.67
C GLY A 65 -13.95 -1.08 20.47
N GLU A 66 -13.26 -2.06 21.07
CA GLU A 66 -11.80 -2.20 20.90
C GLU A 66 -11.41 -2.49 19.45
N ARG A 67 -12.24 -3.25 18.72
CA ARG A 67 -12.01 -3.61 17.31
C ARG A 67 -12.11 -2.38 16.41
N ARG A 68 -13.15 -1.55 16.60
CA ARG A 68 -13.29 -0.27 15.90
C ARG A 68 -12.15 0.68 16.24
N GLN A 69 -11.65 0.68 17.47
CA GLN A 69 -10.47 1.46 17.83
C GLN A 69 -9.22 1.00 17.09
N ARG A 70 -8.99 -0.31 16.97
CA ARG A 70 -7.89 -0.85 16.14
C ARG A 70 -8.03 -0.45 14.67
N MET A 71 -9.24 -0.54 14.11
CA MET A 71 -9.52 -0.10 12.74
C MET A 71 -9.17 1.38 12.57
N TRP A 72 -9.57 2.23 13.52
CA TRP A 72 -9.24 3.65 13.53
C TRP A 72 -7.73 3.91 13.52
N ASP A 73 -6.99 3.26 14.41
CA ASP A 73 -5.54 3.45 14.53
C ASP A 73 -4.82 3.02 13.24
N ARG A 74 -5.28 1.93 12.60
CA ARG A 74 -4.77 1.53 11.28
C ARG A 74 -5.10 2.54 10.20
N LEU A 75 -6.35 3.00 10.11
CA LEU A 75 -6.76 4.00 9.12
C LEU A 75 -5.97 5.30 9.26
N ARG A 76 -5.64 5.71 10.48
CA ARG A 76 -4.77 6.87 10.72
C ARG A 76 -3.38 6.68 10.14
N VAL A 77 -2.76 5.51 10.30
CA VAL A 77 -1.42 5.23 9.72
C VAL A 77 -1.48 5.03 8.21
N MET A 78 -2.51 4.34 7.72
CA MET A 78 -2.68 4.05 6.30
C MET A 78 -2.94 5.31 5.47
N ILE A 79 -3.75 6.23 5.98
CA ILE A 79 -4.17 7.42 5.24
C ILE A 79 -3.37 8.65 5.66
N GLY A 80 -3.10 8.79 6.97
CA GLY A 80 -2.46 9.97 7.53
C GLY A 80 -3.36 11.20 7.56
N SER A 81 -2.71 12.36 7.53
CA SER A 81 -3.28 13.69 7.39
C SER A 81 -2.64 14.41 6.20
N GLU A 82 -3.10 15.63 5.92
CA GLU A 82 -2.51 16.48 4.89
C GLU A 82 -1.05 16.85 5.20
N THR A 83 -0.71 17.01 6.49
CA THR A 83 0.63 17.39 6.96
C THR A 83 1.54 16.19 7.23
N ASP A 84 0.96 15.00 7.47
CA ASP A 84 1.67 13.75 7.72
C ASP A 84 1.01 12.62 6.93
N LYS A 85 1.47 12.43 5.68
CA LYS A 85 0.84 11.55 4.69
C LYS A 85 1.10 10.09 5.01
N GLY A 86 0.03 9.30 5.09
CA GLY A 86 0.10 7.85 5.24
C GLY A 86 0.40 7.12 3.93
N GLN A 87 0.50 5.80 4.02
CA GLN A 87 0.85 4.90 2.91
C GLN A 87 -0.01 5.12 1.64
N LEU A 88 -1.33 5.16 1.77
CA LEU A 88 -2.26 5.31 0.65
C LEU A 88 -2.19 6.70 0.03
N TRP A 89 -1.95 7.74 0.83
CA TRP A 89 -1.80 9.09 0.31
C TRP A 89 -0.52 9.19 -0.52
N GLN A 90 0.59 8.65 -0.02
CA GLN A 90 1.85 8.59 -0.76
C GLN A 90 1.70 7.80 -2.07
N LEU A 91 1.02 6.64 -2.02
CA LEU A 91 0.69 5.84 -3.19
C LEU A 91 -0.13 6.63 -4.23
N LYS A 92 -1.19 7.32 -3.79
CA LYS A 92 -1.98 8.19 -4.67
C LYS A 92 -1.10 9.25 -5.34
N ASP A 93 -0.27 9.94 -4.56
CA ASP A 93 0.54 11.03 -5.10
C ASP A 93 1.61 10.52 -6.07
N ILE A 94 2.22 9.36 -5.84
CA ILE A 94 3.19 8.79 -6.78
C ILE A 94 2.50 8.27 -8.05
N CYS A 95 1.34 7.62 -7.96
CA CYS A 95 0.57 7.20 -9.13
C CYS A 95 0.22 8.41 -10.01
N HIS A 96 -0.20 9.51 -9.40
CA HIS A 96 -0.56 10.73 -10.13
C HIS A 96 0.63 11.37 -10.86
N VAL A 97 1.84 11.21 -10.32
CA VAL A 97 3.07 11.72 -10.94
C VAL A 97 3.57 10.78 -12.03
N VAL A 98 3.49 9.47 -11.83
CA VAL A 98 4.02 8.45 -12.75
C VAL A 98 3.09 8.22 -13.95
N TRP A 99 1.79 8.28 -13.72
CA TRP A 99 0.75 8.04 -14.72
C TRP A 99 -0.33 9.13 -14.70
N PRO A 100 0.01 10.38 -15.07
CA PRO A 100 -0.94 11.48 -15.02
C PRO A 100 -2.13 11.25 -15.97
N GLU A 101 -3.34 11.57 -15.50
CA GLU A 101 -4.60 11.36 -16.21
C GLU A 101 -4.64 11.98 -17.62
N HIS A 102 -3.87 13.03 -17.87
CA HIS A 102 -3.86 13.77 -19.14
C HIS A 102 -2.92 13.13 -20.18
N ASP A 103 -2.18 12.09 -19.81
CA ASP A 103 -1.21 11.40 -20.67
C ASP A 103 -1.73 10.05 -21.18
N ARG A 104 -3.04 10.00 -21.46
CA ARG A 104 -3.75 8.80 -21.99
C ARG A 104 -3.23 8.34 -23.34
N GLU A 105 -2.48 9.18 -24.04
CA GLU A 105 -1.85 8.86 -25.32
C GLU A 105 -0.72 7.82 -25.17
N HIS A 106 -0.13 7.68 -23.98
CA HIS A 106 1.03 6.81 -23.78
C HIS A 106 0.75 5.52 -22.99
N THR A 107 -0.12 5.50 -21.96
CA THR A 107 -0.46 4.25 -21.23
C THR A 107 -1.87 4.27 -20.63
N ILE A 108 -2.84 3.59 -21.25
CA ILE A 108 -4.20 3.45 -20.70
C ILE A 108 -4.21 2.74 -19.33
N HIS A 109 -3.35 1.72 -19.16
CA HIS A 109 -3.24 0.97 -17.91
C HIS A 109 -2.77 1.86 -16.76
N GLY A 110 -1.75 2.68 -16.98
CA GLY A 110 -1.26 3.64 -15.99
C GLY A 110 -2.35 4.62 -15.53
N ALA A 111 -3.10 5.21 -16.47
CA ALA A 111 -4.18 6.14 -16.15
C ALA A 111 -5.31 5.46 -15.33
N LEU A 112 -5.62 4.20 -15.63
CA LEU A 112 -6.57 3.41 -14.86
C LEU A 112 -6.04 3.14 -13.44
N ILE A 113 -4.75 2.85 -13.26
CA ILE A 113 -4.16 2.70 -11.93
C ILE A 113 -4.28 3.98 -11.12
N ASP A 114 -3.93 5.14 -11.66
CA ASP A 114 -4.09 6.43 -10.97
C ASP A 114 -5.54 6.65 -10.54
N TRP A 115 -6.50 6.37 -11.44
CA TRP A 115 -7.91 6.51 -11.17
C TRP A 115 -8.42 5.57 -10.08
N PHE A 116 -8.06 4.28 -10.13
CA PHE A 116 -8.48 3.31 -9.10
C PHE A 116 -7.86 3.63 -7.75
N VAL A 117 -6.56 3.95 -7.69
CA VAL A 117 -5.88 4.33 -6.44
C VAL A 117 -6.49 5.61 -5.85
N GLY A 118 -6.77 6.61 -6.69
CA GLY A 118 -7.48 7.83 -6.27
C GLY A 118 -8.87 7.53 -5.71
N SER A 119 -9.62 6.63 -6.35
CA SER A 119 -10.94 6.20 -5.89
C SER A 119 -10.87 5.47 -4.55
N VAL A 120 -9.90 4.57 -4.37
CA VAL A 120 -9.63 3.88 -3.09
C VAL A 120 -9.30 4.89 -2.00
N PHE A 121 -8.48 5.91 -2.30
CA PHE A 121 -8.16 6.98 -1.36
C PHE A 121 -9.40 7.72 -0.88
N HIS A 122 -10.31 8.11 -1.78
CA HIS A 122 -11.54 8.79 -1.41
C HIS A 122 -12.48 7.90 -0.58
N GLU A 123 -12.60 6.63 -0.93
CA GLU A 123 -13.41 5.68 -0.14
C GLU A 123 -12.83 5.47 1.26
N ALA A 124 -11.51 5.30 1.36
CA ALA A 124 -10.80 5.15 2.63
C ALA A 124 -10.91 6.40 3.53
N MET A 125 -10.90 7.60 2.94
CA MET A 125 -11.14 8.84 3.69
C MET A 125 -12.55 8.88 4.30
N LYS A 126 -13.58 8.49 3.54
CA LYS A 126 -14.96 8.39 4.05
C LYS A 126 -15.07 7.31 5.15
N LEU A 127 -14.43 6.17 4.96
CA LEU A 127 -14.36 5.10 5.95
C LEU A 127 -13.72 5.57 7.26
N LYS A 128 -12.59 6.27 7.18
CA LYS A 128 -11.92 6.87 8.34
C LYS A 128 -12.88 7.77 9.11
N GLU A 129 -13.55 8.69 8.42
CA GLU A 129 -14.52 9.59 9.06
C GLU A 129 -15.68 8.82 9.72
N ASN A 130 -16.25 7.82 9.04
CA ASN A 130 -17.34 7.04 9.61
C ASN A 130 -16.91 6.25 10.87
N ILE A 131 -15.71 5.66 10.88
CA ILE A 131 -15.17 4.99 12.07
C ILE A 131 -14.95 5.99 13.21
N TYR A 132 -14.46 7.20 12.93
CA TYR A 132 -14.35 8.26 13.93
C TYR A 132 -15.70 8.60 14.56
N LEU A 133 -16.73 8.77 13.73
CA LEU A 133 -18.09 9.08 14.19
C LEU A 133 -18.66 7.95 15.06
N LEU A 134 -18.46 6.69 14.67
CA LEU A 134 -18.89 5.53 15.47
C LEU A 134 -18.19 5.46 16.82
N ASN A 135 -16.88 5.74 16.88
CA ASN A 135 -16.13 5.71 18.13
C ASN A 135 -16.50 6.88 19.05
N THR A 136 -16.74 8.05 18.49
CA THR A 136 -17.00 9.28 19.26
C THR A 136 -18.46 9.38 19.72
N TYR A 137 -19.41 9.10 18.83
CA TYR A 137 -20.83 9.35 19.07
C TYR A 137 -21.66 8.08 19.28
N GLY A 138 -21.15 6.91 18.84
CA GLY A 138 -21.84 5.64 19.02
C GLY A 138 -22.19 5.31 20.48
N PRO A 139 -21.24 5.42 21.44
CA PRO A 139 -21.53 5.15 22.86
C PRO A 139 -22.62 6.06 23.44
N ALA A 140 -22.64 7.34 23.05
CA ALA A 140 -23.64 8.31 23.52
C ALA A 140 -25.04 8.00 22.97
N ALA A 141 -25.14 7.58 21.70
CA ALA A 141 -26.42 7.20 21.11
C ALA A 141 -27.05 5.97 21.81
N LEU A 142 -26.23 4.98 22.19
CA LEU A 142 -26.70 3.81 22.94
C LEU A 142 -27.17 4.15 24.36
N GLN A 143 -26.52 5.12 25.02
CA GLN A 143 -26.94 5.58 26.35
C GLN A 143 -28.30 6.30 26.33
N ILE A 144 -28.56 7.11 25.30
CA ILE A 144 -29.86 7.78 25.13
C ILE A 144 -31.00 6.76 24.96
N GLN A 145 -30.74 5.65 24.26
CA GLN A 145 -31.69 4.53 24.10
C GLN A 145 -31.97 3.82 25.44
N GLY A 146 -30.91 3.56 26.23
CA GLY A 146 -31.04 2.95 27.57
C GLY A 146 -31.86 3.80 28.53
N LEU A 147 -31.67 5.12 28.52
CA LEU A 147 -32.45 6.07 29.32
C LEU A 147 -33.91 6.18 28.86
N SER A 148 -34.16 6.21 27.55
CA SER A 148 -35.52 6.26 26.98
C SER A 148 -36.31 4.97 27.27
N SER A 149 -35.63 3.82 27.28
CA SER A 149 -36.23 2.52 27.62
C SER A 149 -36.54 2.38 29.12
N GLN A 150 -35.75 3.01 30.00
CA GLN A 150 -36.00 3.01 31.45
C GLN A 150 -37.11 3.99 31.85
N ALA A 151 -37.22 5.14 31.18
CA ALA A 151 -38.31 6.11 31.39
C ALA A 151 -39.68 5.55 31.01
N ALA A 152 -39.75 4.57 30.10
CA ALA A 152 -41.00 3.91 29.72
C ALA A 152 -41.52 2.91 30.78
N VAL A 153 -40.71 2.54 31.79
CA VAL A 153 -41.03 1.46 32.75
C VAL A 153 -41.26 2.00 34.17
N GLY A 154 -41.09 3.31 34.44
CA GLY A 154 -41.21 3.84 35.80
C GLY A 154 -41.71 5.28 35.92
N PHE A 155 -42.95 5.40 36.42
CA PHE A 155 -43.59 6.52 37.13
C PHE A 155 -44.09 7.76 36.36
N PRO A 156 -45.33 8.24 36.67
CA PRO A 156 -45.87 9.49 36.17
C PRO A 156 -45.46 10.69 37.05
N ASP A 157 -45.24 11.81 36.35
CA ASP A 157 -45.36 13.21 36.82
C ASP A 157 -44.22 13.81 37.68
N ALA A 158 -43.43 14.70 37.05
CA ALA A 158 -42.89 15.93 37.66
C ALA A 158 -42.10 16.77 36.63
N GLY A 159 -42.76 17.78 36.06
CA GLY A 159 -42.24 19.10 35.64
C GLY A 159 -40.75 19.29 35.30
N SER A 160 -40.23 18.61 34.28
CA SER A 160 -38.93 18.90 33.67
C SER A 160 -39.15 19.40 32.25
N SER A 161 -38.90 20.69 32.00
CA SER A 161 -39.02 21.34 30.68
C SER A 161 -37.80 21.11 29.77
N LEU A 162 -37.11 19.98 29.93
CA LEU A 162 -36.00 19.54 29.07
C LEU A 162 -36.27 18.32 28.14
N PRO A 163 -37.48 17.76 27.90
CA PRO A 163 -37.61 16.55 27.08
C PRO A 163 -37.72 16.85 25.57
N HIS A 164 -37.83 18.12 25.19
CA HIS A 164 -38.28 18.46 23.83
C HIS A 164 -37.17 18.36 22.78
N LEU A 165 -35.91 18.59 23.14
CA LEU A 165 -34.77 18.57 22.21
C LEU A 165 -34.27 17.15 21.93
N SER A 166 -34.27 16.27 22.94
CA SER A 166 -33.97 14.84 22.80
C SER A 166 -34.99 14.10 21.92
N SER A 167 -36.21 14.63 21.79
CA SER A 167 -37.24 14.12 20.88
C SER A 167 -37.16 14.66 19.44
N MET A 168 -36.39 15.74 19.21
CA MET A 168 -36.30 16.41 17.90
C MET A 168 -35.21 15.85 16.99
N VAL A 169 -34.17 15.21 17.55
CA VAL A 169 -33.08 14.61 16.79
C VAL A 169 -32.86 13.19 17.27
N ASP A 170 -33.40 12.23 16.50
CA ASP A 170 -33.10 10.83 16.71
C ASP A 170 -31.72 10.50 16.11
N VAL A 171 -30.73 10.36 17.00
CA VAL A 171 -29.33 10.08 16.64
C VAL A 171 -29.13 8.57 16.33
N GLU A 172 -30.04 7.70 16.77
CA GLU A 172 -29.90 6.25 16.58
C GLU A 172 -29.96 5.83 15.10
N PRO A 173 -30.95 6.26 14.28
CA PRO A 173 -30.97 5.97 12.84
C PRO A 173 -29.73 6.48 12.12
N LEU A 174 -29.18 7.62 12.56
CA LEU A 174 -27.96 8.18 12.00
C LEU A 174 -26.75 7.29 12.27
N ILE A 175 -26.53 6.87 13.52
CA ILE A 175 -25.42 5.98 13.90
C ILE A 175 -25.56 4.61 13.23
N ARG A 176 -26.77 4.07 13.16
CA ARG A 176 -27.05 2.81 12.45
C ARG A 176 -26.71 2.93 10.97
N LYS A 177 -27.09 4.04 10.33
CA LYS A 177 -26.73 4.32 8.93
C LYS A 177 -25.22 4.40 8.74
N ILE A 178 -24.49 5.08 9.63
CA ILE A 178 -23.03 5.16 9.57
C ILE A 178 -22.41 3.76 9.65
N SER A 179 -22.90 2.87 10.52
CA SER A 179 -22.44 1.48 10.58
C SER A 179 -22.65 0.73 9.27
N ILE A 180 -23.81 0.90 8.62
CA ILE A 180 -24.09 0.29 7.30
C ILE A 180 -23.13 0.85 6.24
N ASP A 181 -22.88 2.16 6.27
CA ASP A 181 -21.99 2.82 5.32
C ASP A 181 -20.53 2.37 5.49
N VAL A 182 -20.06 2.10 6.72
CA VAL A 182 -18.74 1.47 6.96
C VAL A 182 -18.65 0.13 6.24
N GLY A 183 -19.67 -0.73 6.37
CA GLY A 183 -19.67 -2.03 5.70
C GLY A 183 -19.59 -1.89 4.19
N ARG A 184 -20.40 -0.99 3.61
CA ARG A 184 -20.36 -0.68 2.17
C ARG A 184 -19.01 -0.15 1.72
N GLN A 185 -18.39 0.72 2.51
CA GLN A 185 -17.06 1.28 2.24
C GLN A 185 -15.98 0.21 2.23
N MET A 186 -15.98 -0.72 3.19
CA MET A 186 -15.03 -1.82 3.24
C MET A 186 -15.10 -2.68 1.97
N GLU A 187 -16.31 -3.06 1.55
CA GLU A 187 -16.53 -3.84 0.34
C GLU A 187 -16.14 -3.05 -0.92
N GLN A 188 -16.50 -1.77 -0.99
CA GLN A 188 -16.16 -0.91 -2.13
C GLN A 188 -14.63 -0.75 -2.29
N ILE A 189 -13.90 -0.56 -1.18
CA ILE A 189 -12.43 -0.53 -1.22
C ILE A 189 -11.87 -1.87 -1.71
N GLY A 190 -12.41 -2.99 -1.23
CA GLY A 190 -12.00 -4.33 -1.66
C GLY A 190 -12.18 -4.54 -3.18
N ILE A 191 -13.33 -4.15 -3.72
CA ILE A 191 -13.62 -4.23 -5.16
C ILE A 191 -12.65 -3.37 -5.96
N LEU A 192 -12.46 -2.10 -5.58
CA LEU A 192 -11.57 -1.17 -6.28
C LEU A 192 -10.11 -1.65 -6.24
N LEU A 193 -9.67 -2.20 -5.11
CA LEU A 193 -8.34 -2.80 -4.97
C LEU A 193 -8.16 -4.03 -5.84
N GLY A 194 -9.17 -4.90 -5.93
CA GLY A 194 -9.14 -6.06 -6.83
C GLY A 194 -9.02 -5.63 -8.30
N GLN A 195 -9.75 -4.59 -8.69
CA GLN A 195 -9.65 -4.01 -10.03
C GLN A 195 -8.28 -3.39 -10.29
N ALA A 196 -7.75 -2.60 -9.35
CA ALA A 196 -6.40 -2.03 -9.45
C ALA A 196 -5.34 -3.12 -9.56
N SER A 197 -5.45 -4.20 -8.78
CA SER A 197 -4.53 -5.35 -8.82
C SER A 197 -4.54 -6.04 -10.19
N CYS A 198 -5.73 -6.23 -10.77
CA CYS A 198 -5.88 -6.83 -12.10
C CYS A 198 -5.21 -5.96 -13.19
N ILE A 199 -5.49 -4.64 -13.19
CA ILE A 199 -4.84 -3.73 -14.13
C ILE A 199 -3.32 -3.70 -13.93
N LEU A 200 -2.86 -3.72 -12.67
CA LEU A 200 -1.43 -3.72 -12.38
C LEU A 200 -0.77 -4.97 -12.98
N ARG A 201 -1.36 -6.15 -12.78
CA ARG A 201 -0.88 -7.42 -13.33
C ARG A 201 -0.81 -7.41 -14.86
N ILE A 202 -1.80 -6.82 -15.53
CA ILE A 202 -1.83 -6.66 -16.99
C ILE A 202 -0.70 -5.73 -17.45
N MET A 203 -0.37 -4.71 -16.67
CA MET A 203 0.67 -3.74 -16.99
C MET A 203 2.10 -4.27 -16.72
N ILE A 204 2.27 -5.28 -15.84
CA ILE A 204 3.60 -5.79 -15.47
C ILE A 204 4.50 -6.17 -16.67
N PRO A 205 4.02 -6.88 -17.72
CA PRO A 205 4.82 -7.15 -18.91
C PRO A 205 5.37 -5.92 -19.63
N GLU A 206 4.65 -4.79 -19.60
CA GLU A 206 5.10 -3.52 -20.20
C GLU A 206 6.27 -2.89 -19.42
N LEU A 207 6.56 -3.40 -18.21
CA LEU A 207 7.61 -2.93 -17.32
C LEU A 207 8.86 -3.83 -17.37
N SER A 208 9.00 -4.72 -18.36
CA SER A 208 10.14 -5.66 -18.49
C SER A 208 11.51 -4.97 -18.52
N GLU A 209 11.58 -3.78 -19.14
CA GLU A 209 12.81 -2.99 -19.23
C GLU A 209 13.20 -2.33 -17.89
N ASN A 210 12.24 -2.19 -16.97
CA ASN A 210 12.50 -1.66 -15.65
C ASN A 210 13.03 -2.77 -14.73
N SER A 211 14.35 -2.95 -14.74
CA SER A 211 15.02 -3.98 -13.93
C SER A 211 14.72 -3.90 -12.42
N LEU A 212 14.35 -2.72 -11.89
CA LEU A 212 13.96 -2.58 -10.49
C LEU A 212 12.60 -3.22 -10.20
N VAL A 213 11.66 -3.17 -11.16
CA VAL A 213 10.36 -3.86 -11.03
C VAL A 213 10.57 -5.36 -11.12
N VAL A 214 11.39 -5.83 -12.07
CA VAL A 214 11.74 -7.25 -12.19
C VAL A 214 12.29 -7.79 -10.87
N ARG A 215 13.23 -7.05 -10.27
CA ARG A 215 13.81 -7.39 -8.96
C ARG A 215 12.78 -7.37 -7.83
N LEU A 216 11.95 -6.33 -7.77
CA LEU A 216 10.90 -6.19 -6.76
C LEU A 216 9.94 -7.39 -6.76
N LEU A 217 9.53 -7.89 -7.94
CA LEU A 217 8.63 -9.04 -8.05
C LEU A 217 9.21 -10.32 -7.45
N ILE A 218 10.53 -10.48 -7.50
CA ILE A 218 11.25 -11.60 -6.89
C ILE A 218 11.39 -11.39 -5.38
N GLU A 219 11.76 -10.19 -4.96
CA GLU A 219 11.91 -9.84 -3.53
C GLU A 219 10.57 -9.94 -2.76
N GLU A 220 9.46 -9.66 -3.44
CA GLU A 220 8.10 -9.68 -2.88
C GLU A 220 7.28 -10.91 -3.35
N GLU A 221 7.96 -12.04 -3.58
CA GLU A 221 7.37 -13.28 -4.09
C GLU A 221 6.13 -13.77 -3.32
N GLU A 222 6.14 -13.67 -1.99
CA GLU A 222 4.99 -14.02 -1.17
C GLU A 222 3.79 -13.11 -1.44
N THR A 223 4.04 -11.81 -1.61
CA THR A 223 3.01 -10.82 -1.94
C THR A 223 2.46 -11.05 -3.34
N VAL A 224 3.33 -11.32 -4.32
CA VAL A 224 2.94 -11.68 -5.70
C VAL A 224 2.02 -12.90 -5.70
N ARG A 225 2.41 -13.97 -5.00
CA ARG A 225 1.61 -15.19 -4.87
C ARG A 225 0.28 -14.94 -4.18
N ALA A 226 0.26 -14.16 -3.10
CA ALA A 226 -0.97 -13.84 -2.38
C ALA A 226 -1.93 -12.98 -3.21
N LEU A 227 -1.38 -12.08 -4.04
CA LEU A 227 -2.17 -11.10 -4.79
C LEU A 227 -2.76 -11.67 -6.09
N TRP A 228 -1.97 -12.48 -6.81
CA TRP A 228 -2.36 -12.98 -8.14
C TRP A 228 -2.54 -14.49 -8.21
N GLY A 229 -2.14 -15.24 -7.17
CA GLY A 229 -2.18 -16.70 -7.20
C GLY A 229 -1.12 -17.31 -8.12
N GLU A 230 -0.08 -16.55 -8.46
CA GLU A 230 0.99 -16.92 -9.39
C GLU A 230 2.34 -16.85 -8.69
N ASP A 231 3.27 -17.74 -9.05
CA ASP A 231 4.67 -17.60 -8.62
C ASP A 231 5.39 -16.53 -9.45
N ALA A 232 6.40 -15.88 -8.90
CA ALA A 232 7.17 -14.86 -9.62
C ALA A 232 7.76 -15.38 -10.93
N ALA A 233 8.14 -16.65 -11.01
CA ALA A 233 8.62 -17.26 -12.25
C ALA A 233 7.57 -17.21 -13.39
N ALA A 234 6.28 -17.42 -13.08
CA ALA A 234 5.21 -17.33 -14.07
C ALA A 234 5.01 -15.89 -14.54
N VAL A 235 5.03 -14.94 -13.61
CA VAL A 235 4.95 -13.51 -13.93
C VAL A 235 6.14 -13.08 -14.80
N LEU A 236 7.35 -13.54 -14.48
CA LEU A 236 8.56 -13.28 -15.28
C LEU A 236 8.47 -13.91 -16.67
N ALA A 237 7.92 -15.11 -16.80
CA ALA A 237 7.71 -15.73 -18.11
C ALA A 237 6.83 -14.84 -19.00
N ASP A 238 5.76 -14.26 -18.46
CA ASP A 238 4.91 -13.31 -19.20
C ASP A 238 5.65 -12.02 -19.59
N MET A 239 6.55 -11.53 -18.73
CA MET A 239 7.38 -10.35 -19.02
C MET A 239 8.43 -10.62 -20.11
N PHE A 240 8.90 -11.86 -20.24
CA PHE A 240 10.05 -12.23 -21.07
C PHE A 240 9.71 -13.33 -22.10
N ALA A 241 8.60 -13.14 -22.82
CA ALA A 241 8.19 -13.96 -23.98
C ALA A 241 8.17 -15.48 -23.71
N GLY A 242 7.74 -15.87 -22.51
CA GLY A 242 7.66 -17.25 -22.04
C GLY A 242 8.91 -17.77 -21.32
N SER A 243 9.97 -16.98 -21.20
CA SER A 243 11.23 -17.39 -20.55
C SER A 243 11.42 -16.74 -19.18
N SER A 244 11.07 -17.47 -18.13
CA SER A 244 11.39 -17.07 -16.75
C SER A 244 12.90 -16.95 -16.52
N ALA A 245 13.72 -17.74 -17.23
CA ALA A 245 15.18 -17.70 -17.15
C ALA A 245 15.72 -16.31 -17.56
N LEU A 246 15.20 -15.72 -18.64
CA LEU A 246 15.57 -14.36 -19.05
C LEU A 246 15.18 -13.31 -17.99
N GLY A 247 14.04 -13.50 -17.32
CA GLY A 247 13.62 -12.64 -16.21
C GLY A 247 14.55 -12.73 -15.00
N PHE A 248 14.96 -13.94 -14.62
CA PHE A 248 15.96 -14.13 -13.55
C PHE A 248 17.31 -13.53 -13.94
N CYS A 249 17.76 -13.68 -15.19
CA CYS A 249 18.96 -12.99 -15.67
C CYS A 249 18.83 -11.46 -15.61
N ALA A 250 17.67 -10.90 -15.96
CA ALA A 250 17.42 -9.46 -15.85
C ALA A 250 17.53 -8.95 -14.40
N ALA A 251 16.99 -9.71 -13.44
CA ALA A 251 17.17 -9.41 -12.01
C ALA A 251 18.64 -9.54 -11.58
N ALA A 252 19.34 -10.59 -12.02
CA ALA A 252 20.74 -10.83 -11.72
C ALA A 252 21.63 -9.67 -12.20
N ARG A 253 21.41 -9.17 -13.43
CA ARG A 253 22.09 -7.97 -13.95
C ARG A 253 21.84 -6.75 -13.09
N SER A 254 20.61 -6.58 -12.58
CA SER A 254 20.26 -5.49 -11.66
C SER A 254 21.04 -5.57 -10.35
N TYR A 255 21.14 -6.77 -9.75
CA TYR A 255 21.95 -7.02 -8.56
C TYR A 255 23.45 -6.78 -8.81
N LEU A 256 23.96 -7.26 -9.94
CA LEU A 256 25.37 -7.12 -10.31
C LEU A 256 25.76 -5.63 -10.51
N ALA A 257 24.88 -4.84 -11.12
CA ALA A 257 25.07 -3.40 -11.24
C ALA A 257 25.15 -2.69 -9.88
N GLY A 258 24.50 -3.26 -8.86
CA GLY A 258 24.57 -2.84 -7.46
C GLY A 258 25.72 -3.46 -6.65
N GLN A 259 26.57 -4.30 -7.27
CA GLN A 259 27.65 -5.06 -6.63
C GLN A 259 27.14 -6.08 -5.58
N TRP A 260 25.90 -6.54 -5.71
CA TRP A 260 25.30 -7.56 -4.84
C TRP A 260 25.55 -8.94 -5.47
N TYR A 261 26.79 -9.41 -5.33
CA TYR A 261 27.28 -10.58 -6.07
C TYR A 261 26.58 -11.89 -5.66
N GLN A 262 26.23 -12.05 -4.37
CA GLN A 262 25.57 -13.27 -3.89
C GLN A 262 24.14 -13.38 -4.43
N GLU A 263 23.40 -12.28 -4.39
CA GLU A 263 22.06 -12.15 -4.93
C GLU A 263 22.06 -12.35 -6.44
N ALA A 264 23.06 -11.79 -7.15
CA ALA A 264 23.24 -12.04 -8.58
C ALA A 264 23.50 -13.52 -8.88
N LEU A 265 24.36 -14.20 -8.10
CA LEU A 265 24.61 -15.63 -8.24
C LEU A 265 23.37 -16.49 -7.97
N ASP A 266 22.57 -16.15 -6.96
CA ASP A 266 21.31 -16.84 -6.66
C ASP A 266 20.35 -16.70 -7.85
N MET A 267 20.20 -15.50 -8.40
CA MET A 267 19.33 -15.26 -9.55
C MET A 267 19.81 -16.00 -10.82
N TYR A 268 21.10 -15.99 -11.13
CA TYR A 268 21.63 -16.78 -12.24
C TYR A 268 21.46 -18.29 -11.99
N GLY A 269 21.59 -18.75 -10.74
CA GLY A 269 21.29 -20.14 -10.36
C GLY A 269 19.83 -20.51 -10.62
N ARG A 270 18.90 -19.62 -10.27
CA ARG A 270 17.47 -19.79 -10.58
C ARG A 270 17.19 -19.76 -12.09
N ALA A 271 17.90 -18.94 -12.85
CA ALA A 271 17.82 -18.95 -14.31
C ALA A 271 18.21 -20.32 -14.88
N LEU A 272 19.31 -20.92 -14.41
CA LEU A 272 19.74 -22.27 -14.81
C LEU A 272 18.78 -23.38 -14.37
N ALA A 273 18.10 -23.21 -13.24
CA ALA A 273 17.06 -24.14 -12.81
C ALA A 273 15.82 -24.12 -13.72
N CYS A 274 15.56 -22.98 -14.38
CA CYS A 274 14.50 -22.86 -15.39
C CYS A 274 14.95 -23.30 -16.79
N ASP A 275 16.18 -22.97 -17.16
CA ASP A 275 16.81 -23.34 -18.44
C ASP A 275 18.29 -23.66 -18.22
N GLU A 276 18.62 -24.96 -18.19
CA GLU A 276 19.99 -25.44 -17.98
C GLU A 276 20.98 -24.94 -19.04
N ARG A 277 20.49 -24.50 -20.20
CA ARG A 277 21.27 -23.99 -21.34
C ARG A 277 21.28 -22.47 -21.43
N CYS A 278 20.93 -21.78 -20.34
CA CYS A 278 21.02 -20.32 -20.30
C CYS A 278 22.49 -19.87 -20.35
N ASP A 279 22.98 -19.55 -21.55
CA ASP A 279 24.38 -19.16 -21.81
C ASP A 279 24.83 -18.00 -20.92
N GLU A 280 23.99 -16.96 -20.78
CA GLU A 280 24.29 -15.79 -19.93
C GLU A 280 24.53 -16.20 -18.47
N ALA A 281 23.67 -17.07 -17.93
CA ALA A 281 23.78 -17.48 -16.53
C ALA A 281 25.04 -18.33 -16.29
N GLN A 282 25.39 -19.23 -17.21
CA GLN A 282 26.62 -20.01 -17.12
C GLN A 282 27.86 -19.13 -17.15
N GLU A 283 27.92 -18.20 -18.12
CA GLU A 283 29.04 -17.28 -18.28
C GLU A 283 29.20 -16.38 -17.04
N LYS A 284 28.11 -15.75 -16.59
CA LYS A 284 28.16 -14.80 -15.47
C LYS A 284 28.44 -15.45 -14.13
N ILE A 285 27.96 -16.67 -13.88
CA ILE A 285 28.34 -17.42 -12.68
C ILE A 285 29.85 -17.70 -12.67
N ALA A 286 30.42 -18.11 -13.80
CA ALA A 286 31.86 -18.38 -13.91
C ALA A 286 32.68 -17.09 -13.71
N GLU A 287 32.25 -15.99 -14.31
CA GLU A 287 32.89 -14.66 -14.17
C GLU A 287 32.89 -14.19 -12.71
N ILE A 288 31.73 -14.17 -12.05
CA ILE A 288 31.60 -13.70 -10.67
C ILE A 288 32.42 -14.58 -9.70
N ARG A 289 32.40 -15.91 -9.88
CA ARG A 289 33.16 -16.84 -9.02
C ARG A 289 34.67 -16.74 -9.21
N ALA A 290 35.13 -16.25 -10.35
CA ALA A 290 36.55 -16.01 -10.61
C ALA A 290 37.06 -14.68 -10.01
N MET A 291 36.17 -13.84 -9.46
CA MET A 291 36.55 -12.56 -8.86
C MET A 291 37.23 -12.77 -7.49
N PRO A 292 38.41 -12.17 -7.26
CA PRO A 292 39.17 -12.35 -6.02
C PRO A 292 38.47 -11.75 -4.78
N GLU A 293 37.56 -10.79 -4.95
CA GLU A 293 36.79 -10.15 -3.87
C GLU A 293 35.83 -11.10 -3.14
N MET A 294 35.52 -12.28 -3.71
CA MET A 294 34.65 -13.29 -3.07
C MET A 294 35.38 -14.17 -2.04
N HIS A 295 36.72 -14.06 -1.95
CA HIS A 295 37.55 -14.93 -1.11
C HIS A 295 37.94 -14.33 0.24
N GLU A 296 37.58 -13.08 0.54
CA GLU A 296 37.86 -12.45 1.84
C GLU A 296 36.57 -12.00 2.55
N GLU A 297 36.30 -12.68 3.66
CA GLU A 297 35.44 -12.38 4.83
C GLU A 297 34.21 -13.29 5.04
N PRO A 298 34.23 -14.17 6.08
CA PRO A 298 33.04 -14.79 6.62
C PRO A 298 32.35 -13.79 7.57
N PHE A 299 31.38 -13.03 7.07
CA PHE A 299 30.49 -12.29 7.96
C PHE A 299 29.55 -13.25 8.69
N ALA A 300 29.95 -13.66 9.88
CA ALA A 300 29.07 -14.23 10.88
C ALA A 300 28.06 -13.17 11.33
N GLY A 301 26.76 -13.48 11.21
CA GLY A 301 25.74 -12.84 12.05
C GLY A 301 24.45 -12.40 11.34
N SER A 302 23.41 -13.22 11.54
CA SER A 302 22.00 -12.85 11.57
C SER A 302 21.31 -12.52 10.25
N VAL A 303 20.47 -13.48 9.82
CA VAL A 303 19.24 -13.26 9.08
C VAL A 303 18.54 -12.01 9.63
N ASN A 304 18.52 -10.94 8.83
CA ASN A 304 17.62 -9.81 9.05
C ASN A 304 16.93 -9.54 7.71
N THR A 305 15.87 -10.30 7.45
CA THR A 305 15.00 -10.25 6.25
C THR A 305 14.19 -8.95 6.15
N LYS A 306 14.73 -7.81 6.59
CA LYS A 306 14.03 -6.52 6.66
C LYS A 306 14.95 -5.34 6.36
N MET A 307 15.58 -5.33 5.19
CA MET A 307 16.15 -4.08 4.64
C MET A 307 16.50 -4.25 3.15
N CYS A 308 15.53 -4.12 2.24
CA CYS A 308 15.84 -3.87 0.81
C CYS A 308 15.07 -2.70 0.16
N CYS A 309 14.20 -2.01 0.92
CA CYS A 309 13.65 -0.69 0.53
C CYS A 309 13.59 0.31 1.71
N ARG A 310 14.13 -0.02 2.89
CA ARG A 310 13.99 0.81 4.10
C ARG A 310 15.02 1.94 4.25
N SER A 311 16.03 2.04 3.39
CA SER A 311 17.01 3.15 3.47
C SER A 311 16.55 4.46 2.81
N LEU A 312 15.27 4.58 2.42
CA LEU A 312 14.76 5.71 1.63
C LEU A 312 13.89 6.71 2.41
N SER A 313 13.66 6.49 3.72
CA SER A 313 12.83 7.38 4.55
C SER A 313 13.54 8.05 5.75
N ASP A 314 14.80 7.73 6.07
CA ASP A 314 15.53 8.31 7.22
C ASP A 314 16.65 9.29 6.83
N ARG A 315 16.27 10.39 6.19
CA ARG A 315 17.06 11.65 6.21
C ARG A 315 16.14 12.85 6.37
N ARG A 316 15.49 12.98 7.53
CA ARG A 316 14.91 14.25 7.98
C ARG A 316 15.13 14.41 9.49
N ASN A 317 16.35 14.76 9.85
CA ASN A 317 16.60 15.67 10.98
C ASN A 317 17.51 16.76 10.44
N GLY A 318 16.97 17.97 10.40
CA GLY A 318 17.65 19.14 9.85
C GLY A 318 18.62 19.75 10.85
N GLU A 319 19.74 20.26 10.32
CA GLU A 319 20.35 21.51 10.76
C GLU A 319 20.94 22.22 9.53
N PRO A 320 20.75 23.55 9.38
CA PRO A 320 21.37 24.32 8.30
C PRO A 320 22.76 24.79 8.75
N GLY A 321 23.80 24.05 8.38
CA GLY A 321 25.19 24.45 8.56
C GLY A 321 25.61 25.50 7.54
N PHE A 322 25.59 26.76 7.95
CA PHE A 322 26.23 27.91 7.30
C PHE A 322 27.74 27.65 7.15
N CYS A 323 28.26 27.49 5.93
CA CYS A 323 29.71 27.59 5.70
C CYS A 323 30.12 29.06 5.72
N ARG A 324 30.81 29.47 6.78
CA ARG A 324 31.66 30.67 6.78
C ARG A 324 33.04 30.27 6.29
N ASP A 325 33.47 30.94 5.23
CA ASP A 325 34.88 31.05 4.85
C ASP A 325 35.70 31.64 5.99
N ASN A 326 36.90 31.09 6.19
CA ASN A 326 38.06 31.83 6.65
C ASN A 326 39.35 31.08 6.31
N GLY A 327 40.10 31.65 5.36
CA GLY A 327 41.49 32.01 5.61
C GLY A 327 42.57 31.01 5.20
N SER A 328 43.15 31.27 4.03
CA SER A 328 44.58 31.59 3.93
C SER A 328 44.76 32.69 2.90
#